data_AF-A0A958P0G1-F1
#
_entry.id   AF-A0A958P0G1-F1
#
_cell.length_a   1.000
_cell.length_b   1.000
_cell.length_c   1.000
_cell.angle_alpha   90.00
_cell.angle_beta   90.00
_cell.angle_gamma   90.00
#
_symmetry.space_group_name_H-M   'P 1'
#
loop_
_entity.id
_entity.type
_entity.pdbx_description
1 polymer ?
#
loop_
_entity_poly.entity_id
_entity_poly.type
_entity_poly.pdbx_seq_one_letter_code
_entity_poly.pdbx_strand_id
1 'polypeptide(L)' 'MDHHYLPPPLEYKSIPSQEIIYARFMGSPAIGPMKVYPAAEGFALEQRRKLKGPTLEIYTVQRNSNMTTEYLFFLEPMH' A
#
# COMPACT_ATOMS: atom_id res chain seq x y z
N MET A 1 -26.29 -4.56 23.15
CA MET A 1 -24.95 -5.18 23.03
C MET A 1 -24.90 -5.75 21.62
N ASP A 2 -24.43 -4.97 20.65
CA ASP A 2 -24.40 -5.41 19.26
C ASP A 2 -23.09 -6.15 19.00
N HIS A 3 -23.21 -7.46 18.82
CA HIS A 3 -22.10 -8.31 18.44
C HIS A 3 -21.68 -7.97 17.01
N HIS A 4 -20.44 -7.50 16.88
CA HIS A 4 -19.72 -7.31 15.61
C HIS A 4 -19.55 -8.64 14.87
N TYR A 5 -20.63 -9.15 14.26
CA TYR A 5 -20.59 -10.36 13.45
C TYR A 5 -20.30 -9.97 11.99
N LEU A 6 -19.10 -10.27 11.53
CA LEU A 6 -18.80 -10.25 10.10
C LEU A 6 -19.32 -11.55 9.47
N PRO A 7 -20.09 -11.49 8.37
CA PRO A 7 -20.51 -12.69 7.68
C PRO A 7 -19.27 -13.39 7.10
N PRO A 8 -19.11 -14.71 7.29
CA PRO A 8 -18.05 -15.47 6.64
C PRO A 8 -18.08 -15.26 5.11
N PRO A 9 -16.93 -15.10 4.44
CA PRO A 9 -15.56 -15.24 4.93
C PRO A 9 -14.89 -13.92 5.37
N LEU A 10 -15.65 -12.89 5.74
CA LEU A 10 -15.10 -11.59 6.10
C LEU A 10 -14.42 -11.64 7.48
N GLU A 11 -13.24 -11.02 7.56
CA GLU A 11 -12.42 -10.97 8.78
C GLU A 11 -12.00 -9.54 9.09
N TYR A 12 -11.92 -9.20 10.37
CA TYR A 12 -11.25 -7.97 10.80
C TYR A 12 -9.74 -8.20 10.82
N LYS A 13 -8.99 -7.31 10.18
CA LYS A 13 -7.53 -7.26 10.25
C LYS A 13 -7.10 -5.87 10.68
N SER A 14 -6.10 -5.81 11.56
CA SER A 14 -5.45 -4.56 11.97
C SER A 14 -4.05 -4.53 11.40
N ILE A 15 -3.67 -3.39 10.82
CA ILE A 15 -2.31 -3.14 10.33
C ILE A 15 -1.62 -2.26 11.38
N PRO A 16 -0.54 -2.73 12.04
CA PRO A 16 0.16 -1.94 13.04
C PRO A 16 0.85 -0.73 12.39
N SER A 17 1.02 0.34 13.18
CA SER A 17 1.87 1.46 12.77
C SER A 17 3.31 0.98 12.64
N GLN A 18 3.93 1.27 11.49
CA GLN A 18 5.32 0.92 11.20
C GLN A 18 5.86 1.84 10.10
N GLU A 19 7.18 1.88 9.96
CA GLU A 19 7.81 2.60 8.85
C GLU A 19 7.47 1.96 7.51
N ILE A 20 7.23 2.81 6.52
CA ILE A 20 6.86 2.41 5.16
C ILE A 20 7.60 3.27 4.15
N ILE A 21 7.73 2.76 2.93
CA ILE A 21 7.90 3.61 1.75
C ILE A 21 6.50 3.94 1.23
N TYR A 22 6.21 5.23 1.13
CA TYR A 22 4.96 5.73 0.58
C TYR A 22 5.19 6.26 -0.85
N ALA A 23 4.33 5.88 -1.78
CA ALA A 23 4.33 6.41 -3.12
C ALA A 23 2.92 6.82 -3.56
N ARG A 24 2.82 7.89 -4.34
CA ARG A 24 1.58 8.38 -4.91
C ARG A 24 1.67 8.38 -6.43
N PHE A 25 0.67 7.77 -7.08
CA PHE A 25 0.56 7.70 -8.52
C PHE A 25 -0.72 8.39 -8.99
N MET A 26 -0.58 9.28 -9.97
CA MET A 26 -1.70 9.93 -10.66
C MET A 26 -1.70 9.47 -12.11
N GLY A 27 -2.72 8.70 -12.49
CA GLY A 27 -2.81 8.09 -13.81
C GLY A 27 -3.67 6.83 -13.80
N SER A 28 -3.61 6.06 -14.88
CA SER A 28 -4.34 4.79 -14.96
C SER A 28 -3.82 3.78 -13.93
N PRO A 29 -4.67 3.26 -13.02
CA PRO A 29 -4.26 2.24 -12.04
C PRO A 29 -3.61 1.02 -12.68
N ALA A 30 -4.04 0.64 -13.89
CA ALA A 30 -3.53 -0.53 -14.61
C ALA A 30 -2.03 -0.44 -14.94
N ILE A 31 -1.45 0.77 -15.01
CA ILE A 31 -0.01 0.96 -15.26
C ILE A 31 0.78 1.36 -14.01
N GLY A 32 0.08 1.62 -12.90
CA GLY A 32 0.67 2.09 -11.65
C GLY A 32 1.73 1.11 -11.11
N PRO A 33 1.39 -0.17 -10.89
CA PRO A 33 2.34 -1.15 -10.37
C PRO A 33 3.62 -1.29 -11.22
N MET A 34 3.48 -1.26 -12.55
CA MET A 34 4.61 -1.35 -13.48
C MET A 34 5.64 -0.22 -13.33
N LYS A 35 5.20 0.95 -12.82
CA LYS A 35 6.07 2.10 -12.60
C LYS A 35 6.49 2.23 -11.14
N VAL A 36 5.56 2.02 -10.22
CA VAL A 36 5.75 2.33 -8.79
C VAL A 36 6.53 1.23 -8.10
N TYR A 37 6.30 -0.05 -8.41
CA TYR A 37 6.97 -1.15 -7.70
C TYR A 37 8.48 -1.15 -7.94
N PRO A 38 8.99 -1.05 -9.20
CA PRO A 38 10.43 -0.97 -9.42
C PRO A 38 11.07 0.28 -8.79
N ALA A 39 10.36 1.40 -8.77
CA ALA A 39 10.85 2.63 -8.13
C ALA A 39 10.94 2.49 -6.61
N ALA A 40 9.96 1.84 -5.98
CA ALA A 40 9.97 1.58 -4.54
C ALA A 40 11.08 0.59 -4.14
N GLU A 41 11.30 -0.45 -4.95
CA GLU A 41 12.42 -1.40 -4.75
C GLU A 41 13.77 -0.71 -4.88
N GLY A 42 13.96 0.12 -5.92
CA GLY A 42 15.16 0.92 -6.11
C GLY A 42 15.43 1.85 -4.92
N PHE A 43 14.39 2.57 -4.47
CA PHE A 43 14.49 3.46 -3.31
C PHE A 43 14.81 2.68 -2.02
N ALA A 44 14.18 1.53 -1.78
CA ALA A 44 14.50 0.69 -0.62
C ALA A 44 15.97 0.26 -0.61
N LEU A 45 16.49 -0.15 -1.77
CA LEU A 45 17.88 -0.55 -1.94
C LEU A 45 18.86 0.60 -1.65
N GLU A 46 18.58 1.79 -2.17
CA GLU A 46 19.38 3.00 -1.90
C GLU A 46 19.42 3.34 -0.40
N GLN A 47 18.30 3.14 0.30
CA GLN A 47 18.20 3.35 1.74
C GLN A 47 18.74 2.17 2.57
N ARG A 48 19.26 1.12 1.94
CA ARG A 48 19.69 -0.14 2.60
C ARG A 48 18.58 -0.76 3.46
N ARG A 49 17.32 -0.56 3.08
CA ARG A 49 16.14 -1.16 3.70
C ARG A 49 15.64 -2.32 2.84
N LYS A 50 14.85 -3.20 3.45
CA LYS A 50 14.19 -4.30 2.75
C LYS A 50 12.69 -4.13 2.84
N LEU A 51 12.00 -4.31 1.72
CA LEU A 51 10.54 -4.40 1.69
C LEU A 51 10.09 -5.72 2.35
N LYS A 52 8.93 -5.71 3.01
CA LYS A 52 8.38 -6.86 3.75
C LYS A 52 6.89 -7.01 3.48
N GLY A 53 6.47 -8.24 3.19
CA GLY A 53 5.05 -8.60 3.12
C GLY A 53 4.31 -7.95 1.94
N PRO A 54 2.96 -7.91 1.99
CA PRO A 54 2.15 -7.38 0.90
C PRO A 54 2.15 -5.85 0.88
N THR A 55 2.09 -5.27 -0.33
CA THR A 55 1.82 -3.84 -0.53
C THR A 55 0.35 -3.54 -0.27
N LEU A 56 0.06 -2.41 0.39
CA LEU A 56 -1.31 -1.88 0.47
C LEU A 56 -1.49 -0.81 -0.60
N GLU A 57 -2.53 -0.96 -1.42
CA GLU A 57 -2.93 0.02 -2.43
C GLU A 57 -4.25 0.69 -2.03
N ILE A 58 -4.26 2.01 -2.00
CA ILE A 58 -5.44 2.82 -1.69
C ILE A 58 -5.84 3.56 -2.96
N TYR A 59 -7.04 3.28 -3.45
CA TYR A 59 -7.59 3.90 -4.66
C TYR A 59 -8.57 5.01 -4.28
N THR A 60 -8.22 6.24 -4.63
CA THR A 60 -9.06 7.43 -4.39
C THR A 60 -9.57 7.97 -5.71
N VAL A 61 -10.89 7.88 -5.91
CA VAL A 61 -11.58 8.49 -7.05
C VAL A 61 -11.59 10.00 -6.85
N GLN A 62 -10.95 10.73 -7.76
CA GLN A 62 -10.99 12.19 -7.81
C GLN A 62 -12.16 12.69 -8.66
N ARG A 63 -12.42 14.00 -8.60
CA ARG A 63 -13.35 14.67 -9.52
C ARG A 63 -12.90 14.45 -10.97
N ASN A 64 -13.85 14.30 -11.88
CA ASN A 64 -13.64 14.03 -13.32
C ASN A 64 -13.12 12.62 -13.66
N SER A 65 -13.45 11.61 -12.85
CA SER A 65 -13.12 10.20 -13.12
C SER A 65 -11.61 9.89 -13.14
N ASN A 66 -10.78 10.78 -12.62
CA ASN A 66 -9.37 10.51 -12.40
C ASN A 66 -9.20 9.64 -11.15
N MET A 67 -8.20 8.77 -11.16
CA MET A 67 -7.83 7.96 -9.99
C MET A 67 -6.47 8.40 -9.45
N THR A 68 -6.36 8.47 -8.13
CA THR A 68 -5.06 8.45 -7.43
C THR A 68 -4.91 7.10 -6.78
N THR A 69 -3.75 6.48 -6.97
CA THR A 69 -3.38 5.28 -6.22
C THR A 69 -2.23 5.62 -5.29
N GLU A 70 -2.41 5.35 -4.00
CA GLU A 70 -1.38 5.44 -2.98
C GLU A 70 -0.89 4.03 -2.66
N TYR A 71 0.43 3.86 -2.58
CA TYR A 71 1.08 2.59 -2.32
C TYR A 71 1.86 2.69 -1.02
N LEU A 72 1.61 1.75 -0.11
CA LEU A 72 2.32 1.64 1.15
C LEU A 72 3.10 0.32 1.13
N PHE A 73 4.42 0.44 1.01
CA PHE A 73 5.35 -0.69 1.05
C PHE A 73 5.93 -0.81 2.45
N PHE A 74 5.62 -1.89 3.17
CA PHE A 74 6.14 -2.10 4.52
C PHE A 74 7.62 -2.47 4.48
N LEU A 75 8.36 -2.02 5.51
CA LEU A 75 9.79 -2.28 5.64
C LEU A 75 10.06 -3.33 6.73
N GLU A 76 11.17 -4.04 6.60
CA GLU A 76 11.72 -4.78 7.73
C GLU A 76 12.12 -3.81 8.87
N PRO A 77 11.87 -4.21 10.14
CA PRO A 77 12.38 -3.47 11.29
C PRO A 77 13.91 -3.40 11.27
N MET A 78 14.47 -2.23 11.59
CA MET A 78 15.90 -2.11 11.83
C MET A 78 16.22 -2.75 13.18
N HIS A 79 17.21 -3.64 13.20
CA HIS A 79 17.74 -4.30 14.41
C HIS A 79 19.05 -3.65 14.83
#